data_AF-A0A3A9BD95-F1
#
_entry.id   AF-A0A3A9BD95-F1
#
_cell.length_a   1.000
_cell.length_b   1.000
_cell.length_c   1.000
_cell.angle_alpha   90.00
_cell.angle_beta   90.00
_cell.angle_gamma   90.00
#
_symmetry.space_group_name_H-M   'P 1'
#
loop_
_entity.id
_entity.type
_entity.pdbx_description
1 polymer ?
#
loop_
_entity_poly.entity_id
_entity_poly.type
_entity_poly.pdbx_seq_one_letter_code
_entity_poly.pdbx_strand_id
1 'polypeptide(L)' 'MGIIQLADVPKCSCEVAMFYHRYREPISRIRTIEQRNHMLSVMQEDFERHIRAYPQERNEYSETYQLLKRKCMEVL' A
#
# COMPACT_ATOMS: atom_id res chain seq x y z
N MET A 1 -4.72 -17.06 -12.20
CA MET A 1 -4.78 -15.95 -11.22
C MET A 1 -3.85 -14.86 -11.72
N GLY A 2 -4.40 -13.77 -12.24
CA GLY A 2 -3.64 -12.74 -12.96
C GLY A 2 -2.79 -11.90 -12.01
N ILE A 3 -1.50 -11.80 -12.32
CA ILE A 3 -0.58 -10.85 -11.72
C ILE A 3 -1.02 -9.47 -12.21
N ILE A 4 -1.63 -8.66 -11.34
CA ILE A 4 -1.91 -7.24 -11.64
C ILE A 4 -0.55 -6.57 -11.82
N GLN A 5 -0.23 -6.19 -13.06
CA GLN A 5 1.00 -5.46 -13.37
C GLN A 5 0.81 -3.99 -12.99
N LEU A 6 1.89 -3.29 -12.66
CA LEU A 6 1.82 -1.86 -12.35
C LEU A 6 1.18 -1.03 -13.49
N ALA A 7 1.22 -1.56 -14.72
CA ALA A 7 0.60 -0.98 -15.91
C ALA A 7 -0.94 -1.05 -15.92
N ASP A 8 -1.54 -1.89 -15.09
CA ASP A 8 -2.99 -2.04 -14.97
C ASP A 8 -3.61 -1.03 -13.98
N VAL A 9 -2.78 -0.22 -13.30
CA VAL A 9 -3.28 0.84 -12.40
C VAL A 9 -3.51 2.10 -13.25
N PRO A 10 -4.77 2.54 -13.43
CA PRO A 10 -5.10 3.64 -14.34
C PRO A 10 -4.41 4.91 -13.85
N LYS A 11 -3.48 5.45 -14.66
CA LYS A 11 -2.74 6.71 -14.41
C LYS A 11 -2.51 6.99 -12.92
N CYS A 12 -1.77 6.12 -12.23
CA CYS A 12 -1.33 6.41 -10.88
C CYS A 12 -0.58 7.75 -10.88
N SER A 13 -1.04 8.70 -10.06
CA SER A 13 -0.25 9.89 -9.76
C SER A 13 1.13 9.46 -9.25
N CYS A 14 2.14 10.33 -9.43
CA CYS A 14 3.48 10.08 -8.91
C CYS A 14 3.45 9.72 -7.41
N GLU A 15 2.53 10.34 -6.67
CA GLU A 15 2.35 10.16 -5.23
C GLU A 15 1.80 8.77 -4.86
N VAL A 16 0.80 8.26 -5.58
CA VAL A 16 0.27 6.90 -5.33
C VAL A 16 1.33 5.83 -5.67
N ALA A 17 2.10 6.03 -6.74
CA ALA A 17 3.20 5.14 -7.08
C ALA A 17 4.29 5.16 -5.99
N MET A 18 4.65 6.34 -5.48
CA MET A 18 5.57 6.49 -4.35
C MET A 18 5.06 5.78 -3.09
N PHE A 19 3.77 5.90 -2.78
CA PHE A 19 3.14 5.19 -1.67
C PHE A 19 3.28 3.67 -1.85
N TYR A 20 2.99 3.14 -3.03
CA TYR A 20 3.20 1.71 -3.32
C TYR A 20 4.65 1.27 -3.10
N HIS A 21 5.60 2.00 -3.68
CA HIS A 21 7.02 1.66 -3.62
C HIS A 21 7.57 1.74 -2.20
N ARG A 22 7.10 2.70 -1.40
CA ARG A 22 7.48 2.86 0.02
C ARG A 22 7.23 1.59 0.83
N TYR A 23 6.11 0.89 0.58
CA TYR A 23 5.68 -0.23 1.43
C TYR A 23 5.93 -1.62 0.81
N ARG A 24 6.01 -1.73 -0.52
CA ARG A 24 6.22 -3.03 -1.20
C ARG A 24 7.44 -3.78 -0.68
N GLU A 25 8.58 -3.11 -0.58
CA GLU A 25 9.85 -3.75 -0.17
C GLU A 25 9.92 -4.03 1.34
N PRO A 26 9.53 -3.10 2.24
CA PRO A 26 9.47 -3.43 3.66
C PRO A 26 8.55 -4.61 3.98
N ILE A 27 7.40 -4.72 3.31
CA ILE A 27 6.47 -5.85 3.49
C ILE A 27 7.16 -7.19 3.16
N SER A 28 7.92 -7.28 2.07
CA SER A 28 8.58 -8.53 1.69
C SER A 28 9.70 -8.98 2.65
N ARG A 29 10.09 -8.11 3.59
CA ARG A 29 11.14 -8.37 4.59
C ARG A 29 10.57 -8.68 5.98
N ILE A 30 9.25 -8.66 6.17
CA ILE A 30 8.60 -9.01 7.44
C ILE A 30 8.90 -10.46 7.80
N ARG A 31 9.31 -10.72 9.04
CA ARG A 31 9.63 -12.05 9.57
C ARG A 31 8.82 -12.44 10.80
N THR A 32 8.12 -11.50 11.42
CA THR A 32 7.38 -11.74 12.66
C THR A 32 6.01 -11.09 12.64
N ILE A 33 5.08 -11.64 13.44
CA ILE A 33 3.72 -11.09 13.61
C ILE A 33 3.78 -9.65 14.13
N GLU A 34 4.71 -9.35 15.03
CA GLU A 34 4.91 -8.00 15.56
C GLU A 34 5.31 -6.99 14.46
N GLN A 35 6.25 -7.36 13.59
CA GLN A 35 6.63 -6.53 12.44
C GLN A 35 5.47 -6.31 11.48
N ARG A 36 4.65 -7.35 11.23
CA ARG A 36 3.44 -7.23 10.41
C ARG A 36 2.45 -6.25 11.01
N ASN A 37 2.14 -6.39 12.30
CA ASN A 37 1.18 -5.53 12.97
C ASN A 37 1.65 -4.07 13.00
N HIS A 38 2.95 -3.86 13.25
CA HIS A 38 3.57 -2.54 13.17
C HIS A 38 3.45 -1.95 11.74
N MET A 39 3.76 -2.73 10.70
CA MET A 39 3.66 -2.29 9.31
C MET A 39 2.22 -1.90 8.94
N LEU A 40 1.23 -2.68 9.36
CA LEU A 40 -0.18 -2.38 9.12
C LEU A 40 -0.60 -1.06 9.78
N SER A 41 -0.17 -0.82 11.03
CA SER A 41 -0.45 0.43 11.75
C SER A 41 0.15 1.63 11.03
N VAL A 42 1.44 1.57 10.71
CA VAL A 42 2.16 2.67 10.04
C VAL A 42 1.56 2.97 8.67
N MET A 43 1.25 1.93 7.89
CA MET A 43 0.68 2.09 6.56
C MET A 43 -0.76 2.65 6.61
N GLN A 44 -1.55 2.29 7.62
CA GLN A 44 -2.89 2.84 7.80
C GLN A 44 -2.83 4.34 8.13
N GLU A 45 -1.96 4.76 9.04
CA GLU A 45 -1.80 6.18 9.39
C GLU A 45 -1.35 7.00 8.17
N ASP A 46 -0.40 6.49 7.40
CA ASP A 46 0.11 7.18 6.21
C ASP A 46 -0.96 7.28 5.12
N PHE A 47 -1.72 6.21 4.89
CA PHE A 47 -2.88 6.23 4.00
C PHE A 47 -3.90 7.30 4.39
N GLU A 48 -4.27 7.37 5.67
CA GLU A 48 -5.21 8.38 6.17
C GLU A 48 -4.71 9.82 5.97
N ARG A 49 -3.39 10.04 6.12
CA ARG A 49 -2.78 11.34 5.83
C ARG A 49 -2.87 11.67 4.33
N HIS A 50 -2.54 10.71 3.47
CA HIS A 50 -2.55 10.91 2.03
C HIS A 50 -3.95 11.19 1.47
N ILE A 51 -5.00 10.47 1.89
CA ILE A 51 -6.36 10.73 1.41
C ILE A 51 -6.96 12.05 1.92
N ARG A 52 -6.43 12.59 3.03
CA ARG A 52 -6.80 13.94 3.51
C ARG A 52 -6.09 15.03 2.72
N ALA A 53 -4.83 14.82 2.34
CA ALA A 53 -4.05 15.77 1.55
C ALA A 53 -4.45 15.78 0.07
N TYR A 54 -4.79 14.61 -0.48
CA TYR A 54 -5.10 14.39 -1.89
C TYR A 54 -6.47 13.71 -2.05
N PRO A 55 -7.58 14.38 -1.66
CA PRO A 55 -8.92 13.78 -1.71
C PRO A 55 -9.33 13.36 -3.13
N GLN A 56 -8.80 14.00 -4.17
CA GLN A 56 -9.04 13.66 -5.57
C GLN A 56 -8.43 12.32 -5.99
N GLU A 57 -7.41 11.82 -5.28
CA GLU A 57 -6.71 10.56 -5.55
C GLU A 57 -7.14 9.44 -4.58
N ARG A 58 -8.21 9.69 -3.81
CA ARG A 58 -8.64 8.80 -2.72
C ARG A 58 -8.90 7.38 -3.20
N ASN A 59 -9.43 7.20 -4.40
CA ASN A 59 -9.75 5.88 -4.94
C ASN A 59 -8.46 5.10 -5.22
N GLU A 60 -7.49 5.72 -5.89
CA GLU A 60 -6.20 5.14 -6.23
C GLU A 60 -5.37 4.81 -4.98
N TYR A 61 -5.37 5.70 -3.98
CA TYR A 61 -4.77 5.41 -2.68
C TYR A 61 -5.47 4.24 -1.98
N SER A 62 -6.81 4.17 -2.05
CA SER A 62 -7.57 3.11 -1.39
C SER A 62 -7.28 1.75 -2.03
N GLU A 63 -7.24 1.67 -3.36
CA GLU A 63 -6.89 0.46 -4.09
C GLU A 63 -5.47 0.00 -3.75
N THR A 64 -4.51 0.93 -3.78
CA THR A 64 -3.11 0.66 -3.45
C THR A 64 -2.94 0.20 -2.00
N TYR A 65 -3.60 0.87 -1.06
CA TYR A 65 -3.60 0.49 0.34
C TYR A 65 -4.19 -0.92 0.56
N GLN A 66 -5.32 -1.25 -0.06
CA GLN A 66 -5.93 -2.58 0.07
C GLN A 66 -5.02 -3.67 -0.51
N LEU A 67 -4.35 -3.40 -1.64
CA LEU A 67 -3.36 -4.31 -2.23
C LEU A 67 -2.20 -4.57 -1.26
N LEU A 68 -1.58 -3.51 -0.74
CA LEU A 68 -0.46 -3.63 0.19
C LEU A 68 -0.89 -4.29 1.51
N LYS A 69 -2.07 -3.96 2.04
CA LYS A 69 -2.65 -4.59 3.23
C LYS A 69 -2.80 -6.09 3.04
N ARG A 70 -3.36 -6.52 1.90
CA ARG A 70 -3.47 -7.94 1.56
C ARG A 70 -2.10 -8.61 1.53
N LYS A 71 -1.13 -8.04 0.80
CA LYS A 71 0.25 -8.57 0.76
C LYS A 71 0.88 -8.66 2.14
N CYS A 72 0.68 -7.65 2.99
CA CYS A 72 1.18 -7.65 4.36
C CYS A 72 0.55 -8.76 5.21
N MET A 73 -0.73 -9.05 5.01
CA MET A 73 -1.44 -10.15 5.69
C MET A 73 -1.07 -11.54 5.14
N GLU A 74 -0.68 -11.64 3.87
CA GLU A 74 -0.17 -12.87 3.24
C GLU A 74 1.26 -13.20 3.67
N VAL A 75 2.01 -12.22 4.18
CA VAL A 75 3.29 -12.49 4.84
C VAL A 75 2.99 -13.06 6.22
N LEU A 76 3.52 -14.29 6.45
CA LEU A 76 3.34 -15.20 7.60
C LEU A 76 2.30 -16.29 7.33
#